data_AF-A0A965HNA3-F1
#
_entry.id   AF-A0A965HNA3-F1
#
_cell.length_a   1.000
_cell.length_b   1.000
_cell.length_c   1.000
_cell.angle_alpha   90.00
_cell.angle_beta   90.00
_cell.angle_gamma   90.00
#
_symmetry.space_group_name_H-M   'P 1'
#
loop_
_entity.id
_entity.type
_entity.pdbx_description
1 polymer ?
#
loop_
_entity_poly.entity_id
_entity_poly.type
_entity_poly.pdbx_seq_one_letter_code
_entity_poly.pdbx_strand_id
1 'polypeptide(L)'
;MIRLGRQGTNESTTFDVSDPNGRLLVDAALHNTFDFPSGLTKTGSGKLVLASDNIYSGPTTISGGTLQVGNGGTNGTLGTAATGIAISSGAILSFNRTDNYGGNFTRNLSGAGGIILSSGTLTLANSTNSFTGGLTINGGTLKGLGGAIPAANSVVVNSGGTFGMGTTDTWGTAATTNTVAVTVNSGGNMTTDGQFNSLRNLTLNGGTVSLNGGLASTASALVLGGTVTAGGATTSAIAAVSGSNNAIRLGREGTSESTAFNVTDGAGTLAISAPLTNNFGAISGLIKNGDGKLVLSGILGYTGTNTVNGGSLVISNAAYAATITPNAIRLDYSNPPTVGTNNLLPGPVNASSLASYSVNGNGTSP
;
A
#
# COMPACT_ATOMS: atom_id res chain seq x y z
N MET A 1 -25.28 12.14 28.42
CA MET A 1 -25.83 11.74 27.11
C MET A 1 -26.46 12.96 26.43
N ILE A 2 -26.47 13.00 25.10
CA ILE A 2 -27.13 14.04 24.28
C ILE A 2 -28.09 13.30 23.34
N ARG A 3 -29.34 13.76 23.25
CA ARG A 3 -30.32 13.19 22.32
C ARG A 3 -30.29 13.96 21.00
N LEU A 4 -30.35 13.23 19.88
CA LEU A 4 -30.38 13.80 18.54
C LEU A 4 -31.82 13.86 18.03
N GLY A 5 -32.16 14.90 17.27
CA GLY A 5 -33.42 15.04 16.55
C GLY A 5 -34.61 15.41 17.44
N ARG A 6 -35.73 15.69 16.79
CA ARG A 6 -37.02 16.00 17.39
C ARG A 6 -37.81 14.72 17.65
N GLN A 7 -38.55 14.72 18.75
CA GLN A 7 -39.46 13.64 19.12
C GLN A 7 -40.45 13.33 17.98
N GLY A 8 -40.63 12.04 17.69
CA GLY A 8 -41.55 11.56 16.67
C GLY A 8 -41.03 11.62 15.23
N THR A 9 -39.75 11.93 15.02
CA THR A 9 -39.15 12.05 13.68
C THR A 9 -37.85 11.26 13.56
N ASN A 10 -37.50 10.86 12.33
CA ASN A 10 -36.23 10.23 12.01
C ASN A 10 -35.19 11.23 11.46
N GLU A 11 -35.26 12.47 11.94
CA GLU A 11 -34.40 13.54 11.41
C GLU A 11 -32.95 13.41 11.88
N SER A 12 -32.05 14.05 11.13
CA SER A 12 -30.64 14.16 11.53
C SER A 12 -30.39 15.47 12.25
N THR A 13 -29.67 15.43 13.38
CA THR A 13 -29.13 16.64 14.00
C THR A 13 -27.93 17.12 13.21
N THR A 14 -27.93 18.41 12.86
CA THR A 14 -26.80 19.02 12.16
C THR A 14 -25.82 19.63 13.17
N PHE A 15 -24.57 19.19 13.09
CA PHE A 15 -23.44 19.78 13.79
C PHE A 15 -22.64 20.60 12.79
N ASP A 16 -22.76 21.92 12.86
CA ASP A 16 -22.01 22.85 12.04
C ASP A 16 -20.78 23.37 12.77
N VAL A 17 -19.59 22.98 12.31
CA VAL A 17 -18.31 23.51 12.81
C VAL A 17 -17.73 24.37 11.70
N SER A 18 -18.15 25.63 11.64
CA SER A 18 -17.93 26.50 10.47
C SER A 18 -16.48 26.94 10.29
N ASP A 19 -15.78 27.26 11.39
CA ASP A 19 -14.36 27.64 11.40
C ASP A 19 -13.46 26.47 10.96
N PRO A 20 -12.60 26.63 9.93
CA PRO A 20 -11.66 25.60 9.49
C PRO A 20 -10.72 25.08 10.58
N ASN A 21 -10.37 25.95 11.54
CA ASN A 21 -9.55 25.61 12.69
C ASN A 21 -10.39 25.21 13.92
N GLY A 22 -11.71 25.36 13.82
CA GLY A 22 -12.66 25.04 14.87
C GLY A 22 -12.69 23.56 15.17
N ARG A 23 -12.78 23.24 16.46
CA ARG A 23 -12.98 21.88 16.96
C ARG A 23 -14.14 21.84 17.95
N LEU A 24 -15.15 21.04 17.64
CA LEU A 24 -16.21 20.67 18.58
C LEU A 24 -15.95 19.27 19.13
N LEU A 25 -15.67 19.17 20.42
CA LEU A 25 -15.52 17.90 21.13
C LEU A 25 -16.86 17.50 21.76
N VAL A 26 -17.36 16.32 21.39
CA VAL A 26 -18.52 15.69 22.00
C VAL A 26 -18.05 14.51 22.83
N ASP A 27 -17.95 14.74 24.14
CA ASP A 27 -17.54 13.74 25.13
C ASP A 27 -18.72 13.22 25.98
N ALA A 28 -19.91 13.31 25.41
CA ALA A 28 -21.10 12.66 25.94
C ALA A 28 -21.75 11.83 24.84
N ALA A 29 -22.13 10.59 25.17
CA ALA A 29 -22.76 9.68 24.22
C ALA A 29 -24.01 10.28 23.56
N LEU A 30 -24.04 10.27 22.24
CA LEU A 30 -25.15 10.67 21.38
C LEU A 30 -26.15 9.54 21.24
N HIS A 31 -27.43 9.85 21.39
CA HIS A 31 -28.54 8.89 21.45
C HIS A 31 -29.69 9.29 20.53
N ASN A 32 -30.56 8.33 20.25
CA ASN A 32 -31.89 8.59 19.70
C ASN A 32 -32.73 9.47 20.63
N THR A 33 -33.62 10.26 20.05
CA THR A 33 -34.70 10.90 20.81
C THR A 33 -35.88 9.94 20.95
N PHE A 34 -36.09 9.44 22.18
CA PHE A 34 -37.23 8.58 22.57
C PHE A 34 -37.46 7.40 21.60
N ASP A 35 -36.40 6.64 21.32
CA ASP A 35 -36.40 5.46 20.45
C ASP A 35 -36.69 5.69 18.96
N PHE A 36 -36.88 6.94 18.52
CA PHE A 36 -36.92 7.28 17.09
C PHE A 36 -35.51 7.33 16.50
N PRO A 37 -35.19 6.55 15.44
CA PRO A 37 -33.87 6.57 14.81
C PRO A 37 -33.44 7.97 14.40
N SER A 38 -32.47 8.53 15.11
CA SER A 38 -32.03 9.91 14.91
C SER A 38 -30.64 9.93 14.29
N GLY A 39 -30.43 10.76 13.27
CA GLY A 39 -29.18 10.80 12.52
C GLY A 39 -28.23 11.92 12.95
N LEU A 40 -27.04 11.91 12.37
CA LEU A 40 -26.02 12.93 12.52
C LEU A 40 -25.62 13.47 11.14
N THR A 41 -25.68 14.78 10.97
CA THR A 41 -25.12 15.49 9.81
C THR A 41 -24.00 16.41 10.26
N LYS A 42 -22.80 16.26 9.72
CA LYS A 42 -21.65 17.13 9.98
C LYS A 42 -21.47 18.11 8.81
N THR A 43 -21.57 19.40 9.08
CA THR A 43 -21.31 20.49 8.12
C THR A 43 -20.19 21.42 8.61
N GLY A 44 -19.83 22.39 7.79
CA GLY A 44 -18.77 23.34 8.11
C GLY A 44 -17.38 22.74 7.94
N SER A 45 -16.37 23.60 7.81
CA SER A 45 -15.02 23.20 7.42
C SER A 45 -14.17 22.63 8.56
N GLY A 46 -14.56 22.88 9.81
CA GLY A 46 -13.85 22.43 11.00
C GLY A 46 -14.10 20.96 11.36
N LYS A 47 -13.66 20.59 12.56
CA LYS A 47 -13.64 19.21 13.06
C LYS A 47 -14.69 18.96 14.14
N LEU A 48 -15.53 17.95 13.96
CA LEU A 48 -16.36 17.37 15.01
C LEU A 48 -15.68 16.11 15.53
N VAL A 49 -15.47 16.00 16.84
CA VAL A 49 -14.85 14.84 17.48
C VAL A 49 -15.89 14.12 18.34
N LEU A 50 -16.12 12.85 18.03
CA LEU A 50 -16.94 11.95 18.83
C LEU A 50 -16.02 11.15 19.77
N ALA A 51 -15.92 11.60 21.02
CA ALA A 51 -15.03 10.99 22.02
C ALA A 51 -15.72 9.97 22.93
N SER A 52 -17.05 9.96 22.96
CA SER A 52 -17.87 8.96 23.67
C SER A 52 -18.46 7.91 22.73
N ASP A 53 -18.85 6.76 23.30
CA ASP A 53 -19.49 5.67 22.56
C ASP A 53 -20.97 6.02 22.30
N ASN A 54 -21.31 6.20 21.03
CA ASN A 54 -22.58 6.71 20.55
C ASN A 54 -23.53 5.59 20.14
N ILE A 55 -24.83 5.76 20.43
CA ILE A 55 -25.87 4.75 20.16
C ILE A 55 -27.07 5.30 19.39
N TYR A 56 -26.92 6.46 18.73
CA TYR A 56 -27.90 6.92 17.74
C TYR A 56 -27.97 5.91 16.57
N SER A 57 -29.17 5.65 16.05
CA SER A 57 -29.39 4.61 15.03
C SER A 57 -29.85 5.15 13.68
N GLY A 58 -29.92 6.47 13.51
CA GLY A 58 -30.13 7.11 12.21
C GLY A 58 -28.83 7.31 11.41
N PRO A 59 -28.93 7.75 10.15
CA PRO A 59 -27.79 7.84 9.23
C PRO A 59 -26.70 8.80 9.73
N THR A 60 -25.48 8.61 9.22
CA THR A 60 -24.39 9.56 9.41
C THR A 60 -24.00 10.15 8.05
N THR A 61 -24.12 11.47 7.93
CA THR A 61 -23.76 12.22 6.72
C THR A 61 -22.67 13.22 7.08
N ILE A 62 -21.58 13.23 6.31
CA ILE A 62 -20.48 14.19 6.45
C ILE A 62 -20.49 15.06 5.20
N SER A 63 -21.08 16.25 5.31
CA SER A 63 -21.22 17.19 4.20
C SER A 63 -20.02 18.11 4.05
N GLY A 64 -19.21 18.27 5.10
CA GLY A 64 -18.00 19.10 5.06
C GLY A 64 -17.08 18.93 6.28
N GLY A 65 -15.82 19.32 6.11
CA GLY A 65 -14.81 19.25 7.17
C GLY A 65 -14.51 17.82 7.61
N THR A 66 -14.15 17.65 8.89
CA THR A 66 -13.78 16.34 9.45
C THR A 66 -14.78 15.87 10.51
N LEU A 67 -15.29 14.64 10.38
CA LEU A 67 -15.85 13.88 11.50
C LEU A 67 -14.78 12.92 12.02
N GLN A 68 -14.33 13.10 13.26
CA GLN A 68 -13.33 12.25 13.90
C GLN A 68 -13.98 11.34 14.94
N VAL A 69 -13.69 10.04 14.85
CA VAL A 69 -14.10 9.01 15.80
C VAL A 69 -12.94 8.74 16.74
N GLY A 70 -13.17 8.96 18.03
CA GLY A 70 -12.17 8.89 19.08
C GLY A 70 -11.28 10.15 19.17
N ASN A 71 -10.57 10.23 20.29
CA ASN A 71 -9.68 11.35 20.62
C ASN A 71 -8.34 10.85 21.21
N GLY A 72 -7.76 9.80 20.60
CA GLY A 72 -6.48 9.22 21.04
C GLY A 72 -6.58 8.24 22.21
N GLY A 73 -7.79 7.75 22.50
CA GLY A 73 -8.05 6.69 23.49
C GLY A 73 -8.83 5.52 22.88
N THR A 74 -9.49 4.73 23.72
CA THR A 74 -10.32 3.58 23.31
C THR A 74 -11.83 3.88 23.35
N ASN A 75 -12.22 5.15 23.49
CA ASN A 75 -13.62 5.58 23.41
C ASN A 75 -13.88 6.35 22.12
N GLY A 76 -15.16 6.43 21.74
CA GLY A 76 -15.61 7.08 20.53
C GLY A 76 -16.09 6.06 19.52
N THR A 77 -17.38 6.08 19.21
CA THR A 77 -17.96 5.29 18.12
C THR A 77 -18.80 6.16 17.20
N LEU A 78 -19.03 5.70 15.98
CA LEU A 78 -20.20 6.14 15.23
C LEU A 78 -21.46 5.50 15.83
N GLY A 79 -22.63 6.01 15.44
CA GLY A 79 -23.90 5.39 15.77
C GLY A 79 -24.05 3.96 15.24
N THR A 80 -25.08 3.28 15.74
CA THR A 80 -25.39 1.86 15.49
C THR A 80 -26.17 1.62 14.20
N ALA A 81 -26.41 2.68 13.42
CA ALA A 81 -27.21 2.60 12.20
C ALA A 81 -26.63 1.58 11.20
N ALA A 82 -27.48 0.65 10.77
CA ALA A 82 -27.13 -0.27 9.68
C ALA A 82 -27.01 0.46 8.33
N THR A 83 -27.58 1.66 8.21
CA THR A 83 -27.43 2.51 7.04
C THR A 83 -25.96 2.95 6.87
N GLY A 84 -25.55 3.11 5.62
CA GLY A 84 -24.20 3.54 5.28
C GLY A 84 -23.86 4.93 5.80
N ILE A 85 -22.59 5.30 5.63
CA ILE A 85 -22.07 6.63 5.92
C ILE A 85 -21.79 7.31 4.59
N ALA A 86 -22.37 8.49 4.40
CA ALA A 86 -22.15 9.31 3.22
C ALA A 86 -21.08 10.35 3.52
N ILE A 87 -20.00 10.36 2.75
CA ILE A 87 -18.87 11.29 2.88
C ILE A 87 -18.82 12.14 1.61
N SER A 88 -19.24 13.40 1.72
CA SER A 88 -19.29 14.32 0.58
C SER A 88 -17.90 14.69 0.10
N SER A 89 -17.80 15.18 -1.14
CA SER A 89 -16.53 15.64 -1.70
C SER A 89 -15.85 16.67 -0.79
N GLY A 90 -14.55 16.49 -0.55
CA GLY A 90 -13.76 17.35 0.34
C GLY A 90 -13.99 17.13 1.84
N ALA A 91 -14.94 16.28 2.24
CA ALA A 91 -15.13 15.89 3.63
C ALA A 91 -14.29 14.66 4.02
N ILE A 92 -14.03 14.51 5.31
CA ILE A 92 -13.19 13.45 5.87
C ILE A 92 -13.90 12.71 7.00
N LEU A 93 -13.88 11.37 6.94
CA LEU A 93 -14.10 10.50 8.10
C LEU A 93 -12.74 10.09 8.67
N SER A 94 -12.44 10.49 9.91
CA SER A 94 -11.18 10.19 10.56
C SER A 94 -11.37 9.25 11.76
N PHE A 95 -10.47 8.29 11.92
CA PHE A 95 -10.37 7.43 13.10
C PHE A 95 -9.09 7.77 13.86
N ASN A 96 -9.24 8.10 15.14
CA ASN A 96 -8.16 8.41 16.06
C ASN A 96 -8.41 7.70 17.40
N ARG A 97 -8.19 6.39 17.38
CA ARG A 97 -8.30 5.50 18.53
C ARG A 97 -7.02 4.69 18.68
N THR A 98 -6.75 4.18 19.87
CA THR A 98 -5.53 3.39 20.13
C THR A 98 -5.73 1.88 19.95
N ASP A 99 -6.97 1.42 19.95
CA ASP A 99 -7.35 0.01 19.82
C ASP A 99 -7.86 -0.33 18.41
N ASN A 100 -8.35 -1.56 18.27
CA ASN A 100 -9.08 -2.00 17.09
C ASN A 100 -10.52 -1.46 17.17
N TYR A 101 -10.97 -0.69 16.18
CA TYR A 101 -12.31 -0.08 16.17
C TYR A 101 -13.43 -1.13 16.07
N GLY A 102 -13.78 -1.75 17.19
CA GLY A 102 -14.86 -2.74 17.30
C GLY A 102 -14.67 -4.00 16.44
N GLY A 103 -13.49 -4.22 15.84
CA GLY A 103 -13.25 -5.31 14.91
C GLY A 103 -13.45 -4.91 13.45
N ASN A 104 -14.31 -5.64 12.75
CA ASN A 104 -14.57 -5.41 11.33
C ASN A 104 -15.56 -4.26 11.14
N PHE A 105 -15.14 -3.23 10.40
CA PHE A 105 -16.00 -2.14 9.97
C PHE A 105 -16.86 -2.61 8.78
N THR A 106 -18.11 -2.96 9.07
CA THR A 106 -19.04 -3.56 8.10
C THR A 106 -20.06 -2.59 7.51
N ARG A 107 -20.07 -1.33 7.94
CA ARG A 107 -21.00 -0.32 7.41
C ARG A 107 -20.56 0.14 6.02
N ASN A 108 -21.51 0.38 5.12
CA ASN A 108 -21.22 0.88 3.78
C ASN A 108 -20.65 2.31 3.86
N LEU A 109 -19.57 2.57 3.14
CA LEU A 109 -18.94 3.88 2.99
C LEU A 109 -19.14 4.35 1.55
N SER A 110 -19.69 5.57 1.38
CA SER A 110 -20.06 6.11 0.07
C SER A 110 -19.68 7.58 -0.09
N GLY A 111 -19.63 8.06 -1.33
CA GLY A 111 -19.35 9.45 -1.68
C GLY A 111 -17.88 9.76 -1.97
N ALA A 112 -17.60 11.00 -2.35
CA ALA A 112 -16.28 11.41 -2.85
C ALA A 112 -15.31 11.90 -1.76
N GLY A 113 -15.69 11.81 -0.48
CA GLY A 113 -14.84 12.18 0.64
C GLY A 113 -13.84 11.09 1.04
N GLY A 114 -12.80 11.50 1.75
CA GLY A 114 -11.68 10.64 2.13
C GLY A 114 -11.81 10.05 3.52
N ILE A 115 -10.99 9.04 3.79
CA ILE A 115 -10.88 8.40 5.11
C ILE A 115 -9.45 8.52 5.63
N ILE A 116 -9.30 8.89 6.90
CA ILE A 116 -7.99 9.02 7.56
C ILE A 116 -7.91 8.11 8.79
N LEU A 117 -6.90 7.25 8.84
CA LEU A 117 -6.50 6.55 10.07
C LEU A 117 -5.30 7.27 10.71
N SER A 118 -5.45 7.68 11.97
CA SER A 118 -4.38 8.37 12.71
C SER A 118 -3.62 7.45 13.65
N SER A 119 -4.25 6.38 14.14
CA SER A 119 -3.70 5.43 15.10
C SER A 119 -4.60 4.18 15.20
N GLY A 120 -4.17 3.17 15.97
CA GLY A 120 -4.98 1.99 16.26
C GLY A 120 -5.11 1.05 15.06
N THR A 121 -6.20 0.28 15.01
CA THR A 121 -6.50 -0.61 13.87
C THR A 121 -7.89 -0.34 13.31
N LEU A 122 -7.97 -0.27 11.98
CA LEU A 122 -9.23 -0.19 11.23
C LEU A 122 -9.26 -1.27 10.15
N THR A 123 -10.24 -2.18 10.24
CA THR A 123 -10.45 -3.21 9.22
C THR A 123 -11.71 -2.89 8.43
N LEU A 124 -11.59 -2.47 7.17
CA LEU A 124 -12.73 -2.29 6.27
C LEU A 124 -13.16 -3.65 5.73
N ALA A 125 -14.41 -4.03 6.00
CA ALA A 125 -14.93 -5.38 5.75
C ALA A 125 -16.21 -5.41 4.91
N ASN A 126 -16.65 -4.26 4.38
CA ASN A 126 -17.83 -4.19 3.51
C ASN A 126 -17.42 -4.09 2.04
N SER A 127 -17.63 -5.17 1.28
CA SER A 127 -17.32 -5.25 -0.16
C SER A 127 -18.17 -4.37 -1.06
N THR A 128 -19.24 -3.76 -0.54
CA THR A 128 -20.14 -2.85 -1.28
C THR A 128 -19.77 -1.38 -1.16
N ASN A 129 -18.66 -1.07 -0.47
CA ASN A 129 -18.15 0.30 -0.36
C ASN A 129 -18.05 0.96 -1.75
N SER A 130 -18.40 2.24 -1.82
CA SER A 130 -18.43 3.03 -3.07
C SER A 130 -17.78 4.40 -2.94
N PHE A 131 -17.07 4.63 -1.84
CA PHE A 131 -16.32 5.87 -1.65
C PHE A 131 -15.16 5.99 -2.64
N THR A 132 -14.81 7.23 -3.02
CA THR A 132 -13.76 7.52 -4.01
C THR A 132 -12.71 8.53 -3.56
N GLY A 133 -12.84 9.11 -2.36
CA GLY A 133 -11.91 10.14 -1.87
C GLY A 133 -10.57 9.62 -1.36
N GLY A 134 -10.31 8.32 -1.44
CA GLY A 134 -9.05 7.70 -1.04
C GLY A 134 -8.90 7.46 0.47
N LEU A 135 -7.76 6.85 0.81
CA LEU A 135 -7.39 6.43 2.15
C LEU A 135 -6.03 7.03 2.51
N THR A 136 -5.93 7.68 3.66
CA THR A 136 -4.66 8.14 4.23
C THR A 136 -4.40 7.48 5.58
N ILE A 137 -3.23 6.88 5.74
CA ILE A 137 -2.84 6.17 6.96
C ILE A 137 -1.66 6.93 7.56
N ASN A 138 -1.95 7.78 8.54
CA ASN A 138 -0.97 8.58 9.27
C ASN A 138 -0.37 7.84 10.47
N GLY A 139 -1.02 6.76 10.92
CA GLY A 139 -0.54 5.93 12.00
C GLY A 139 -1.42 4.70 12.19
N GLY A 140 -0.90 3.69 12.89
CA GLY A 140 -1.63 2.44 13.11
C GLY A 140 -1.72 1.56 11.86
N THR A 141 -2.67 0.63 11.84
CA THR A 141 -2.84 -0.37 10.78
C THR A 141 -4.22 -0.30 10.16
N LEU A 142 -4.29 -0.05 8.85
CA LEU A 142 -5.54 -0.19 8.09
C LEU A 142 -5.49 -1.49 7.28
N LYS A 143 -6.56 -2.29 7.34
CA LYS A 143 -6.74 -3.48 6.52
C LYS A 143 -8.00 -3.38 5.67
N GLY A 144 -7.93 -3.86 4.43
CA GLY A 144 -9.11 -4.13 3.60
C GLY A 144 -9.35 -5.64 3.53
N LEU A 145 -10.61 -6.06 3.60
CA LEU A 145 -11.05 -7.43 3.31
C LEU A 145 -11.83 -7.45 2.00
N GLY A 146 -11.67 -8.51 1.20
CA GLY A 146 -12.53 -8.89 0.07
C GLY A 146 -13.23 -7.74 -0.68
N GLY A 147 -12.47 -6.89 -1.39
CA GLY A 147 -13.01 -5.81 -2.20
C GLY A 147 -13.52 -4.58 -1.43
N ALA A 148 -13.36 -4.52 -0.10
CA ALA A 148 -13.83 -3.39 0.72
C ALA A 148 -13.13 -2.05 0.44
N ILE A 149 -12.06 -2.06 -0.36
CA ILE A 149 -11.38 -0.87 -0.87
C ILE A 149 -11.59 -0.86 -2.39
N PRO A 150 -12.50 0.00 -2.91
CA PRO A 150 -12.76 0.06 -4.35
C PRO A 150 -11.50 0.42 -5.14
N ALA A 151 -11.27 -0.25 -6.26
CA ALA A 151 -10.04 -0.10 -7.07
C ALA A 151 -9.80 1.32 -7.62
N ALA A 152 -10.84 2.16 -7.69
CA ALA A 152 -10.72 3.56 -8.11
C ALA A 152 -10.09 4.48 -7.05
N ASN A 153 -9.92 3.99 -5.81
CA ASN A 153 -9.28 4.77 -4.76
C ASN A 153 -7.76 4.82 -4.91
N SER A 154 -7.16 5.74 -4.16
CA SER A 154 -5.74 5.71 -3.82
C SER A 154 -5.57 5.44 -2.33
N VAL A 155 -4.44 4.82 -1.97
CA VAL A 155 -4.01 4.60 -0.60
C VAL A 155 -2.66 5.30 -0.41
N VAL A 156 -2.57 6.14 0.60
CA VAL A 156 -1.33 6.80 1.01
C VAL A 156 -0.97 6.35 2.43
N VAL A 157 0.22 5.78 2.57
CA VAL A 157 0.77 5.34 3.85
C VAL A 157 1.90 6.28 4.25
N ASN A 158 1.71 7.00 5.35
CA ASN A 158 2.71 7.93 5.89
C ASN A 158 3.50 7.28 7.03
N SER A 159 4.48 8.00 7.55
CA SER A 159 5.33 7.55 8.65
C SER A 159 4.52 7.06 9.85
N GLY A 160 4.78 5.82 10.30
CA GLY A 160 4.07 5.18 11.41
C GLY A 160 2.76 4.49 11.02
N GLY A 161 2.33 4.64 9.76
CA GLY A 161 1.20 3.94 9.17
C GLY A 161 1.58 2.58 8.58
N THR A 162 0.66 1.62 8.66
CA THR A 162 0.76 0.31 8.02
C THR A 162 -0.50 0.02 7.21
N PHE A 163 -0.33 -0.40 5.95
CA PHE A 163 -1.41 -0.92 5.13
C PHE A 163 -1.29 -2.44 5.01
N GLY A 164 -2.20 -3.17 5.66
CA GLY A 164 -2.16 -4.63 5.72
C GLY A 164 -3.17 -5.30 4.79
N MET A 165 -2.76 -6.40 4.20
CA MET A 165 -3.65 -7.31 3.48
C MET A 165 -4.44 -8.16 4.48
N GLY A 166 -5.75 -7.96 4.56
CA GLY A 166 -6.57 -8.72 5.50
C GLY A 166 -7.10 -10.05 4.94
N THR A 167 -7.24 -10.16 3.62
CA THR A 167 -7.61 -11.41 2.92
C THR A 167 -6.88 -11.55 1.59
N THR A 168 -6.95 -12.75 1.01
CA THR A 168 -6.49 -13.01 -0.36
C THR A 168 -7.37 -12.30 -1.38
N ASP A 169 -6.77 -11.88 -2.49
CA ASP A 169 -7.42 -11.18 -3.61
C ASP A 169 -8.20 -9.90 -3.23
N THR A 170 -7.83 -9.26 -2.12
CA THR A 170 -8.42 -7.98 -1.67
C THR A 170 -8.37 -6.92 -2.77
N TRP A 171 -7.31 -6.91 -3.58
CA TRP A 171 -7.13 -5.99 -4.71
C TRP A 171 -7.09 -6.70 -6.07
N GLY A 172 -7.65 -7.90 -6.15
CA GLY A 172 -7.79 -8.66 -7.38
C GLY A 172 -6.82 -9.83 -7.52
N THR A 173 -7.13 -10.67 -8.50
CA THR A 173 -6.43 -11.92 -8.80
C THR A 173 -5.12 -11.69 -9.55
N ALA A 174 -4.37 -12.76 -9.77
CA ALA A 174 -3.09 -12.74 -10.49
C ALA A 174 -3.19 -12.22 -11.94
N ALA A 175 -4.39 -12.24 -12.54
CA ALA A 175 -4.68 -11.75 -13.88
C ALA A 175 -5.24 -10.31 -13.91
N THR A 176 -5.36 -9.65 -12.75
CA THR A 176 -6.00 -8.32 -12.69
C THR A 176 -5.29 -7.29 -13.57
N THR A 177 -6.07 -6.39 -14.16
CA THR A 177 -5.57 -5.31 -15.03
C THR A 177 -5.56 -3.95 -14.34
N ASN A 178 -6.31 -3.82 -13.25
CA ASN A 178 -6.40 -2.59 -12.47
C ASN A 178 -6.49 -2.92 -10.97
N THR A 179 -5.80 -2.15 -10.16
CA THR A 179 -5.82 -2.25 -8.69
C THR A 179 -5.85 -0.85 -8.11
N VAL A 180 -6.17 -0.75 -6.82
CA VAL A 180 -5.92 0.46 -6.05
C VAL A 180 -4.48 0.93 -6.25
N ALA A 181 -4.28 2.23 -6.41
CA ALA A 181 -2.94 2.82 -6.44
C ALA A 181 -2.44 2.99 -5.01
N VAL A 182 -1.28 2.42 -4.68
CA VAL A 182 -0.70 2.50 -3.33
C VAL A 182 0.57 3.33 -3.36
N THR A 183 0.65 4.33 -2.47
CA THR A 183 1.87 5.11 -2.21
C THR A 183 2.30 4.88 -0.77
N VAL A 184 3.53 4.43 -0.57
CA VAL A 184 4.14 4.24 0.75
C VAL A 184 5.28 5.23 0.90
N ASN A 185 5.08 6.24 1.74
CA ASN A 185 6.08 7.26 2.03
C ASN A 185 7.08 6.78 3.08
N SER A 186 8.16 7.54 3.26
CA SER A 186 9.20 7.22 4.23
C SER A 186 8.63 6.99 5.63
N GLY A 187 9.05 5.89 6.26
CA GLY A 187 8.55 5.42 7.55
C GLY A 187 7.17 4.73 7.52
N GLY A 188 6.52 4.67 6.35
CA GLY A 188 5.30 3.89 6.14
C GLY A 188 5.59 2.46 5.70
N ASN A 189 4.64 1.55 5.95
CA ASN A 189 4.79 0.13 5.62
C ASN A 189 3.55 -0.46 4.94
N MET A 190 3.76 -1.46 4.09
CA MET A 190 2.70 -2.34 3.57
C MET A 190 3.01 -3.80 3.93
N THR A 191 2.01 -4.62 4.26
CA THR A 191 2.23 -6.02 4.67
C THR A 191 1.29 -7.02 3.98
N THR A 192 1.78 -8.25 3.76
CA THR A 192 1.00 -9.34 3.13
C THR A 192 0.33 -10.29 4.12
N ASP A 193 0.79 -10.36 5.37
CA ASP A 193 0.17 -11.08 6.50
C ASP A 193 -0.35 -12.50 6.17
N GLY A 194 0.41 -13.28 5.39
CA GLY A 194 0.04 -14.66 5.02
C GLY A 194 -1.00 -14.76 3.89
N GLN A 195 -1.34 -13.66 3.23
CA GLN A 195 -2.32 -13.60 2.14
C GLN A 195 -1.65 -13.52 0.76
N PHE A 196 -2.34 -13.97 -0.27
CA PHE A 196 -1.97 -13.74 -1.68
C PHE A 196 -2.75 -12.56 -2.25
N ASN A 197 -2.09 -11.63 -2.92
CA ASN A 197 -2.77 -10.49 -3.55
C ASN A 197 -1.96 -9.96 -4.72
N SER A 198 -2.57 -9.07 -5.50
CA SER A 198 -1.96 -8.45 -6.66
C SER A 198 -1.99 -6.93 -6.60
N LEU A 199 -0.92 -6.30 -7.07
CA LEU A 199 -0.85 -4.85 -7.30
C LEU A 199 -0.36 -4.58 -8.71
N ARG A 200 -0.97 -3.57 -9.34
CA ARG A 200 -0.54 -3.05 -10.64
C ARG A 200 0.40 -1.88 -10.49
N ASN A 201 0.07 -0.94 -9.61
CA ASN A 201 0.83 0.29 -9.42
C ASN A 201 1.18 0.46 -7.94
N LEU A 202 2.47 0.47 -7.65
CA LEU A 202 3.01 0.70 -6.31
C LEU A 202 4.04 1.81 -6.38
N THR A 203 3.91 2.83 -5.53
CA THR A 203 4.90 3.89 -5.37
C THR A 203 5.52 3.81 -3.98
N LEU A 204 6.85 3.78 -3.90
CA LEU A 204 7.61 3.75 -2.66
C LEU A 204 8.52 4.99 -2.60
N ASN A 205 8.25 5.92 -1.69
CA ASN A 205 9.05 7.12 -1.48
C ASN A 205 9.88 7.01 -0.18
N GLY A 206 10.77 6.02 -0.13
CA GLY A 206 11.50 5.61 1.07
C GLY A 206 10.70 4.71 2.03
N GLY A 207 9.53 4.23 1.59
CA GLY A 207 8.67 3.31 2.34
C GLY A 207 9.03 1.83 2.12
N THR A 208 8.44 0.96 2.93
CA THR A 208 8.72 -0.49 2.90
C THR A 208 7.51 -1.33 2.56
N VAL A 209 7.74 -2.47 1.91
CA VAL A 209 6.79 -3.58 1.81
C VAL A 209 7.40 -4.78 2.55
N SER A 210 6.76 -5.17 3.64
CA SER A 210 7.15 -6.31 4.47
C SER A 210 6.32 -7.54 4.11
N LEU A 211 6.94 -8.51 3.45
CA LEU A 211 6.32 -9.80 3.16
C LEU A 211 6.41 -10.68 4.41
N ASN A 212 5.26 -10.92 5.03
CA ASN A 212 5.09 -11.69 6.26
C ASN A 212 4.38 -13.03 5.97
N GLY A 213 4.61 -13.56 4.78
CA GLY A 213 4.04 -14.79 4.25
C GLY A 213 3.05 -14.57 3.12
N GLY A 214 2.84 -15.64 2.35
CA GLY A 214 1.78 -15.77 1.35
C GLY A 214 0.93 -17.01 1.58
N LEU A 215 -0.23 -17.07 0.92
CA LEU A 215 -1.26 -18.09 1.15
C LEU A 215 -0.73 -19.51 1.00
N ALA A 216 0.06 -19.77 -0.06
CA ALA A 216 0.62 -21.09 -0.35
C ALA A 216 1.89 -20.96 -1.21
N SER A 217 2.62 -22.06 -1.41
CA SER A 217 3.77 -22.09 -2.32
C SER A 217 3.37 -21.76 -3.76
N THR A 218 2.18 -22.18 -4.17
CA THR A 218 1.57 -21.88 -5.47
C THR A 218 0.94 -20.49 -5.55
N ALA A 219 0.63 -19.86 -4.42
CA ALA A 219 0.04 -18.52 -4.31
C ALA A 219 0.83 -17.70 -3.27
N SER A 220 2.01 -17.25 -3.69
CA SER A 220 3.00 -16.55 -2.85
C SER A 220 2.60 -15.10 -2.54
N ALA A 221 3.27 -14.45 -1.59
CA ALA A 221 2.82 -13.22 -0.94
C ALA A 221 2.23 -12.11 -1.84
N LEU A 222 2.84 -11.83 -3.01
CA LEU A 222 2.42 -10.68 -3.82
C LEU A 222 2.67 -10.90 -5.32
N VAL A 223 1.75 -10.46 -6.17
CA VAL A 223 2.01 -10.19 -7.59
C VAL A 223 2.29 -8.70 -7.76
N LEU A 224 3.39 -8.38 -8.43
CA LEU A 224 3.67 -7.04 -8.94
C LEU A 224 3.49 -7.06 -10.46
N GLY A 225 2.26 -6.80 -10.91
CA GLY A 225 1.86 -7.03 -12.30
C GLY A 225 1.97 -5.82 -13.23
N GLY A 226 2.50 -4.69 -12.76
CA GLY A 226 2.64 -3.47 -13.55
C GLY A 226 3.92 -2.71 -13.20
N THR A 227 3.77 -1.48 -12.72
CA THR A 227 4.92 -0.61 -12.39
C THR A 227 5.09 -0.46 -10.88
N VAL A 228 6.31 -0.69 -10.42
CA VAL A 228 6.80 -0.21 -9.13
C VAL A 228 7.66 1.01 -9.34
N THR A 229 7.26 2.14 -8.78
CA THR A 229 8.03 3.38 -8.78
C THR A 229 8.69 3.56 -7.43
N ALA A 230 10.02 3.72 -7.41
CA ALA A 230 10.75 4.14 -6.22
C ALA A 230 11.26 5.57 -6.42
N GLY A 231 10.75 6.50 -5.61
CA GLY A 231 11.07 7.92 -5.68
C GLY A 231 11.87 8.42 -4.48
N GLY A 232 12.63 9.50 -4.71
CA GLY A 232 13.44 10.18 -3.70
C GLY A 232 14.74 9.45 -3.34
N ALA A 233 15.57 10.11 -2.53
CA ALA A 233 16.89 9.63 -2.17
C ALA A 233 16.89 8.56 -1.06
N THR A 234 15.84 8.49 -0.24
CA THR A 234 15.73 7.47 0.81
C THR A 234 15.45 6.11 0.19
N THR A 235 16.19 5.09 0.62
CA THR A 235 16.01 3.71 0.13
C THR A 235 14.58 3.21 0.38
N SER A 236 13.93 2.79 -0.70
CA SER A 236 12.69 2.01 -0.65
C SER A 236 13.03 0.52 -0.61
N ALA A 237 12.22 -0.29 0.08
CA ALA A 237 12.52 -1.72 0.23
C ALA A 237 11.30 -2.62 0.08
N ILE A 238 11.50 -3.80 -0.52
CA ILE A 238 10.55 -4.91 -0.49
C ILE A 238 11.29 -6.14 0.07
N ALA A 239 10.90 -6.58 1.26
CA ALA A 239 11.66 -7.58 2.00
C ALA A 239 10.79 -8.74 2.47
N ALA A 240 11.34 -9.96 2.38
CA ALA A 240 10.83 -11.09 3.14
C ALA A 240 11.26 -10.92 4.61
N VAL A 241 10.31 -10.71 5.50
CA VAL A 241 10.57 -10.41 6.92
C VAL A 241 10.26 -11.62 7.80
N SER A 242 9.14 -12.30 7.55
CA SER A 242 8.71 -13.46 8.33
C SER A 242 7.75 -14.35 7.54
N GLY A 243 7.34 -15.49 8.10
CA GLY A 243 6.38 -16.41 7.46
C GLY A 243 6.95 -17.18 6.27
N SER A 244 6.08 -17.97 5.62
CA SER A 244 6.41 -18.83 4.48
C SER A 244 5.81 -18.28 3.18
N ASN A 245 6.35 -18.69 2.02
CA ASN A 245 5.83 -18.31 0.70
C ASN A 245 5.96 -16.81 0.37
N ASN A 246 7.06 -16.17 0.80
CA ASN A 246 7.36 -14.75 0.58
C ASN A 246 7.77 -14.36 -0.85
N ALA A 247 7.56 -15.23 -1.84
CA ALA A 247 7.95 -14.89 -3.20
C ALA A 247 7.02 -13.80 -3.77
N ILE A 248 7.63 -12.90 -4.54
CA ILE A 248 6.95 -11.94 -5.40
C ILE A 248 6.87 -12.55 -6.79
N ARG A 249 5.68 -12.49 -7.39
CA ARG A 249 5.44 -12.89 -8.76
C ARG A 249 5.47 -11.68 -9.68
N LEU A 250 6.26 -11.77 -10.75
CA LEU A 250 6.40 -10.71 -11.73
C LEU A 250 5.39 -10.88 -12.87
N GLY A 251 4.94 -9.78 -13.47
CA GLY A 251 4.04 -9.80 -14.62
C GLY A 251 2.58 -10.14 -14.31
N ARG A 252 1.79 -10.33 -15.36
CA ARG A 252 0.37 -10.69 -15.28
C ARG A 252 0.16 -12.13 -15.74
N GLU A 253 -0.66 -12.87 -14.99
CA GLU A 253 -1.02 -14.25 -15.30
C GLU A 253 -1.57 -14.38 -16.73
N GLY A 254 -1.16 -15.45 -17.43
CA GLY A 254 -1.60 -15.74 -18.80
C GLY A 254 -0.96 -14.85 -19.88
N THR A 255 0.06 -14.06 -19.55
CA THR A 255 0.73 -13.15 -20.51
C THR A 255 2.26 -13.29 -20.47
N SER A 256 2.97 -12.48 -21.26
CA SER A 256 4.43 -12.28 -21.14
C SER A 256 4.78 -10.87 -20.65
N GLU A 257 3.85 -10.23 -19.96
CA GLU A 257 4.04 -8.89 -19.39
C GLU A 257 5.19 -8.91 -18.38
N SER A 258 6.12 -7.97 -18.50
CA SER A 258 7.23 -7.78 -17.55
C SER A 258 6.87 -6.72 -16.53
N THR A 259 7.36 -6.87 -15.30
CA THR A 259 7.19 -5.84 -14.26
C THR A 259 8.19 -4.72 -14.46
N ALA A 260 7.72 -3.47 -14.50
CA ALA A 260 8.59 -2.30 -14.57
C ALA A 260 8.97 -1.82 -13.16
N PHE A 261 10.25 -1.54 -12.96
CA PHE A 261 10.80 -0.94 -11.76
C PHE A 261 11.44 0.40 -12.15
N ASN A 262 10.75 1.48 -11.84
CA ASN A 262 11.17 2.84 -12.13
C ASN A 262 11.84 3.43 -10.89
N VAL A 263 13.16 3.42 -10.82
CA VAL A 263 13.91 4.05 -9.71
C VAL A 263 14.35 5.43 -10.18
N THR A 264 13.57 6.45 -9.82
CA THR A 264 13.58 7.73 -10.56
C THR A 264 14.68 8.67 -10.14
N ASP A 265 15.05 8.69 -8.87
CA ASP A 265 16.14 9.51 -8.33
C ASP A 265 17.49 8.81 -8.56
N GLY A 266 18.48 9.52 -9.13
CA GLY A 266 19.81 8.97 -9.37
C GLY A 266 20.56 8.51 -8.12
N ALA A 267 20.28 9.14 -6.97
CA ALA A 267 20.78 8.68 -5.66
C ALA A 267 19.85 7.64 -4.99
N GLY A 268 18.62 7.51 -5.50
CA GLY A 268 17.61 6.61 -4.97
C GLY A 268 17.96 5.13 -5.16
N THR A 269 17.54 4.32 -4.20
CA THR A 269 17.69 2.86 -4.25
C THR A 269 16.35 2.18 -3.99
N LEU A 270 16.02 1.18 -4.80
CA LEU A 270 15.01 0.17 -4.49
C LEU A 270 15.73 -1.14 -4.18
N ALA A 271 15.62 -1.62 -2.95
CA ALA A 271 16.18 -2.89 -2.51
C ALA A 271 15.10 -3.97 -2.42
N ILE A 272 15.29 -5.09 -3.10
CA ILE A 272 14.39 -6.23 -3.08
C ILE A 272 15.15 -7.47 -2.60
N SER A 273 14.83 -7.92 -1.39
CA SER A 273 15.41 -9.14 -0.80
C SER A 273 14.48 -10.35 -0.89
N ALA A 274 13.23 -10.13 -1.25
CA ALA A 274 12.27 -11.20 -1.48
C ALA A 274 12.63 -12.06 -2.70
N PRO A 275 12.32 -13.37 -2.71
CA PRO A 275 12.41 -14.17 -3.92
C PRO A 275 11.51 -13.62 -5.03
N LEU A 276 11.98 -13.63 -6.27
CA LEU A 276 11.20 -13.24 -7.45
C LEU A 276 10.91 -14.46 -8.31
N THR A 277 9.67 -14.64 -8.79
CA THR A 277 9.27 -15.79 -9.62
C THR A 277 8.34 -15.39 -10.76
N ASN A 278 8.16 -16.30 -11.72
CA ASN A 278 7.15 -16.20 -12.76
C ASN A 278 5.72 -16.22 -12.17
N ASN A 279 4.80 -15.46 -12.76
CA ASN A 279 3.39 -15.46 -12.33
C ASN A 279 2.60 -16.63 -12.93
N PHE A 280 2.37 -17.70 -12.17
CA PHE A 280 1.56 -18.88 -12.55
C PHE A 280 1.90 -19.47 -13.95
N GLY A 281 3.19 -19.67 -14.21
CA GLY A 281 3.67 -20.27 -15.47
C GLY A 281 3.83 -19.28 -16.64
N ALA A 282 3.41 -18.02 -16.47
CA ALA A 282 3.74 -16.93 -17.39
C ALA A 282 5.24 -16.65 -17.37
N ILE A 283 5.89 -16.66 -18.54
CA ILE A 283 7.28 -16.19 -18.66
C ILE A 283 7.27 -14.69 -18.38
N SER A 284 7.85 -14.30 -17.25
CA SER A 284 7.80 -12.92 -16.75
C SER A 284 9.20 -12.36 -16.64
N GLY A 285 9.39 -11.14 -17.14
CA GLY A 285 10.65 -10.42 -17.10
C GLY A 285 10.63 -9.21 -16.17
N LEU A 286 11.72 -8.46 -16.20
CA LEU A 286 11.89 -7.24 -15.43
C LEU A 286 12.34 -6.11 -16.37
N ILE A 287 11.76 -4.91 -16.19
CA ILE A 287 12.21 -3.70 -16.88
C ILE A 287 12.70 -2.71 -15.82
N LYS A 288 13.98 -2.35 -15.84
CA LYS A 288 14.56 -1.31 -14.99
C LYS A 288 14.62 0.01 -15.74
N ASN A 289 13.92 1.02 -15.23
CA ASN A 289 13.96 2.40 -15.73
C ASN A 289 14.46 3.38 -14.64
N GLY A 290 14.71 4.62 -15.05
CA GLY A 290 15.15 5.72 -14.19
C GLY A 290 16.62 5.60 -13.76
N ASP A 291 17.19 6.70 -13.29
CA ASP A 291 18.65 6.83 -13.08
C ASP A 291 19.15 6.12 -11.82
N GLY A 292 18.25 5.79 -10.90
CA GLY A 292 18.61 5.19 -9.62
C GLY A 292 18.98 3.71 -9.69
N LYS A 293 19.22 3.14 -8.51
CA LYS A 293 19.70 1.77 -8.33
C LYS A 293 18.58 0.80 -7.95
N LEU A 294 18.46 -0.31 -8.69
CA LEU A 294 17.67 -1.47 -8.28
C LEU A 294 18.61 -2.56 -7.77
N VAL A 295 18.44 -2.99 -6.52
CA VAL A 295 19.24 -4.05 -5.89
C VAL A 295 18.37 -5.27 -5.68
N LEU A 296 18.77 -6.40 -6.24
CA LEU A 296 18.12 -7.70 -6.09
C LEU A 296 19.04 -8.64 -5.31
N SER A 297 18.63 -9.01 -4.10
CA SER A 297 19.41 -9.90 -3.22
C SER A 297 18.69 -11.21 -2.88
N GLY A 298 17.42 -11.35 -3.26
CA GLY A 298 16.64 -12.59 -3.11
C GLY A 298 16.97 -13.65 -4.17
N ILE A 299 16.32 -14.82 -4.08
CA ILE A 299 16.38 -15.85 -5.12
C ILE A 299 15.60 -15.39 -6.35
N LEU A 300 16.20 -15.44 -7.54
CA LEU A 300 15.55 -15.05 -8.79
C LEU A 300 15.16 -16.29 -9.59
N GLY A 301 13.89 -16.72 -9.51
CA GLY A 301 13.35 -17.91 -10.17
C GLY A 301 12.41 -17.60 -11.34
N TYR A 302 12.44 -16.39 -11.89
CA TYR A 302 11.72 -16.04 -13.12
C TYR A 302 12.60 -16.31 -14.36
N THR A 303 11.99 -16.42 -15.53
CA THR A 303 12.69 -16.85 -16.77
C THR A 303 12.54 -15.89 -17.94
N GLY A 304 11.80 -14.79 -17.79
CA GLY A 304 11.70 -13.77 -18.81
C GLY A 304 12.94 -12.89 -18.91
N THR A 305 12.96 -12.04 -19.94
CA THR A 305 14.09 -11.16 -20.22
C THR A 305 14.16 -10.02 -19.21
N ASN A 306 15.40 -9.64 -18.87
CA ASN A 306 15.66 -8.41 -18.14
C ASN A 306 16.03 -7.30 -19.12
N THR A 307 15.32 -6.18 -19.07
CA THR A 307 15.62 -4.97 -19.83
C THR A 307 16.08 -3.87 -18.86
N VAL A 308 17.20 -3.21 -19.15
CA VAL A 308 17.69 -2.06 -18.37
C VAL A 308 17.76 -0.85 -19.30
N ASN A 309 16.85 0.10 -19.10
CA ASN A 309 16.77 1.33 -19.88
C ASN A 309 17.48 2.51 -19.21
N GLY A 310 17.81 2.42 -17.92
CA GLY A 310 18.49 3.47 -17.18
C GLY A 310 18.94 3.05 -15.77
N GLY A 311 19.93 3.79 -15.25
CA GLY A 311 20.49 3.58 -13.91
C GLY A 311 21.25 2.26 -13.78
N SER A 312 21.23 1.68 -12.56
CA SER A 312 21.94 0.44 -12.26
C SER A 312 20.99 -0.66 -11.80
N LEU A 313 21.19 -1.87 -12.34
CA LEU A 313 20.64 -3.11 -11.83
C LEU A 313 21.77 -3.90 -11.18
N VAL A 314 21.67 -4.13 -9.87
CA VAL A 314 22.63 -4.91 -9.09
C VAL A 314 21.99 -6.21 -8.65
N ILE A 315 22.60 -7.33 -8.99
CA ILE A 315 22.18 -8.67 -8.54
C ILE A 315 23.25 -9.16 -7.59
N SER A 316 22.95 -9.17 -6.29
CA SER A 316 23.93 -9.50 -5.25
C SER A 316 23.84 -10.94 -4.74
N ASN A 317 22.99 -11.76 -5.35
CA ASN A 317 22.86 -13.20 -5.07
C ASN A 317 23.63 -14.01 -6.12
N ALA A 318 24.51 -14.92 -5.67
CA ALA A 318 25.47 -15.66 -6.49
C ALA A 318 24.87 -16.74 -7.42
N ALA A 319 23.54 -16.97 -7.38
CA ALA A 319 22.95 -18.20 -7.92
C ALA A 319 22.18 -18.08 -9.26
N TYR A 320 22.19 -16.96 -10.00
CA TYR A 320 21.38 -16.90 -11.23
C TYR A 320 22.02 -16.24 -12.45
N ALA A 321 21.86 -16.94 -13.58
CA ALA A 321 22.14 -16.53 -14.95
C ALA A 321 20.80 -16.30 -15.68
N ALA A 322 20.17 -15.16 -15.45
CA ALA A 322 19.13 -14.70 -16.37
C ALA A 322 19.82 -14.17 -17.64
N THR A 323 19.25 -14.40 -18.82
CA THR A 323 19.71 -13.78 -20.07
C THR A 323 19.41 -12.29 -20.00
N ILE A 324 20.36 -11.52 -19.50
CA ILE A 324 20.29 -10.06 -19.45
C ILE A 324 20.57 -9.57 -20.87
N THR A 325 19.63 -8.84 -21.48
CA THR A 325 19.83 -8.21 -22.80
C THR A 325 20.29 -6.76 -22.57
N PRO A 326 21.60 -6.44 -22.65
CA PRO A 326 22.10 -5.13 -22.22
C PRO A 326 21.97 -4.10 -23.34
N ASN A 327 21.38 -2.93 -23.04
CA ASN A 327 21.60 -1.72 -23.83
C ASN A 327 22.53 -0.72 -23.12
N ALA A 328 22.68 -0.81 -21.79
CA ALA A 328 23.72 -0.14 -20.99
C ALA A 328 23.71 -0.76 -19.58
N ILE A 329 24.68 -1.60 -19.22
CA ILE A 329 24.68 -2.23 -17.89
C ILE A 329 26.07 -2.22 -17.26
N ARG A 330 26.12 -1.80 -15.99
CA ARG A 330 27.14 -2.20 -15.02
C ARG A 330 26.55 -3.31 -14.13
N LEU A 331 27.00 -4.55 -14.32
CA LEU A 331 26.68 -5.70 -13.48
C LEU A 331 27.74 -5.81 -12.39
N ASP A 332 27.43 -5.35 -11.18
CA ASP A 332 28.29 -5.56 -10.02
C ASP A 332 27.90 -6.89 -9.36
N TYR A 333 28.63 -7.96 -9.68
CA TYR A 333 28.53 -9.23 -8.96
C TYR A 333 29.33 -9.15 -7.65
N SER A 334 28.73 -9.55 -6.53
CA SER A 334 29.43 -9.63 -5.23
C SER A 334 30.46 -10.77 -5.19
N ASN A 335 30.29 -11.79 -6.04
CA ASN A 335 31.29 -12.82 -6.35
C ASN A 335 31.37 -12.98 -7.88
N PRO A 336 32.54 -12.80 -8.51
CA PRO A 336 32.66 -12.97 -9.95
C PRO A 336 32.36 -14.43 -10.36
N PRO A 337 31.64 -14.67 -11.46
CA PRO A 337 31.44 -16.03 -11.97
C PRO A 337 32.78 -16.66 -12.34
N THR A 338 32.94 -17.95 -12.02
CA THR A 338 34.07 -18.74 -12.52
C THR A 338 33.98 -18.79 -14.05
N VAL A 339 34.96 -18.19 -14.73
CA VAL A 339 35.05 -18.18 -16.19
C VAL A 339 35.37 -19.59 -16.67
N GLY A 340 34.35 -20.37 -17.04
CA GLY A 340 34.51 -21.54 -17.89
C GLY A 340 34.83 -21.09 -19.31
N THR A 341 35.78 -21.77 -19.96
CA THR A 341 36.47 -21.37 -21.19
C THR A 341 35.63 -21.26 -22.48
N ASN A 342 34.30 -21.17 -22.41
CA ASN A 342 33.43 -21.16 -23.60
C ASN A 342 32.24 -20.19 -23.47
N ASN A 343 32.48 -18.87 -23.35
CA ASN A 343 31.46 -17.90 -23.75
C ASN A 343 32.09 -16.71 -24.47
N LEU A 344 31.91 -16.71 -25.79
CA LEU A 344 32.28 -15.64 -26.70
C LEU A 344 31.46 -14.38 -26.36
N LEU A 345 32.17 -13.29 -26.10
CA LEU A 345 31.62 -11.93 -26.13
C LEU A 345 31.03 -11.65 -27.52
N PRO A 346 29.83 -11.06 -27.65
CA PRO A 346 29.37 -10.55 -28.94
C PRO A 346 29.98 -9.17 -29.21
N GLY A 347 31.05 -9.12 -30.00
CA GLY A 347 31.48 -7.94 -30.77
C GLY A 347 31.96 -6.69 -30.00
N PRO A 348 32.58 -5.71 -30.69
CA PRO A 348 33.38 -4.68 -30.05
C PRO A 348 32.50 -3.63 -29.35
N VAL A 349 32.66 -3.51 -28.03
CA VAL A 349 32.06 -2.42 -27.24
C VAL A 349 32.95 -1.19 -27.39
N ASN A 350 32.39 -0.09 -27.88
CA ASN A 350 33.07 1.20 -28.04
C ASN A 350 33.58 1.70 -26.68
N ALA A 351 34.86 2.08 -26.63
CA ALA A 351 35.66 2.32 -25.42
C ALA A 351 35.34 3.61 -24.65
N SER A 352 34.12 4.14 -24.72
CA SER A 352 33.75 5.44 -24.12
C SER A 352 32.80 5.37 -22.91
N SER A 353 32.50 4.18 -22.36
CA SER A 353 31.59 4.04 -21.19
C SER A 353 32.19 3.29 -20.00
N LEU A 354 33.52 3.22 -19.89
CA LEU A 354 34.20 2.63 -18.73
C LEU A 354 34.13 3.57 -17.50
N ALA A 355 33.10 3.41 -16.68
CA ALA A 355 33.14 3.85 -15.28
C ALA A 355 33.48 2.67 -14.37
N SER A 356 34.77 2.55 -14.07
CA SER A 356 35.38 1.89 -12.91
C SER A 356 35.09 0.39 -12.68
N TYR A 357 36.05 -0.45 -13.09
CA TYR A 357 36.31 -1.76 -12.49
C TYR A 357 37.35 -1.54 -11.38
N SER A 358 36.99 -1.74 -10.11
CA SER A 358 37.91 -1.61 -8.97
C SER A 358 38.18 -3.00 -8.39
N VAL A 359 39.32 -3.60 -8.74
CA VAL A 359 39.83 -4.81 -8.08
C VAL A 359 40.71 -4.36 -6.91
N ASN A 360 40.18 -4.42 -5.68
CA ASN A 360 41.01 -4.37 -4.48
C ASN A 360 41.58 -5.76 -4.23
N GLY A 361 42.70 -6.07 -4.90
CA GLY A 361 43.51 -7.25 -4.64
C GLY A 361 44.90 -6.82 -4.19
N ASN A 362 45.09 -6.67 -2.87
CA ASN A 362 46.40 -6.51 -2.27
C ASN A 362 47.10 -7.88 -2.33
N GLY A 363 48.02 -8.05 -3.28
CA GLY A 363 48.71 -9.31 -3.50
C GLY A 363 49.99 -9.11 -4.31
N THR A 364 51.03 -8.61 -3.64
CA THR A 364 52.41 -8.68 -4.15
C THR A 364 52.93 -10.12 -4.06
N SER A 365 53.45 -10.66 -5.16
CA SER A 365 54.38 -11.81 -5.16
C SER A 365 54.98 -12.02 -6.56
N PRO A 366 56.17 -12.62 -6.73
CA PRO A 366 57.36 -12.69 -5.87
C PRO A 366 58.50 -11.76 -6.32
#